data_AF-A0A9N7LPB4-F1
#
_entry.id   AF-A0A9N7LPB4-F1
#
_cell.length_a   1.000
_cell.length_b   1.000
_cell.length_c   1.000
_cell.angle_alpha   90.00
_cell.angle_beta   90.00
_cell.angle_gamma   90.00
#
_symmetry.space_group_name_H-M   'P 1'
#
loop_
_entity.id
_entity.type
_entity.pdbx_description
1 polymer ?
#
loop_
_entity_poly.entity_id
_entity_poly.type
_entity_poly.pdbx_seq_one_letter_code
_entity_poly.pdbx_strand_id
1 'polypeptide(L)'
;MMLALLYVLALVALVVSTGAFYLTLIPAFPAPWVYYHYRVRKPAVWTLFAVGVLVVGWAALRQGTFPLAALWPLLLLALATVFTYRLHQEVVFPAVDFPPMAPDALRLPLHDDMQLALIEYQGVSKAYPLDYVIHHHIVNDRFGEATVSLTYCAMCRSIIPFDVTDIGPLFVGSFKNANMIVADRRTKTFFQQGTFSSIVGPLHPHTLNMISFQILSWADVKQLEPLPQVVDVTEKDLRPFELPIHGVWRRILASQATPGLRREDRDQSMPARTRVVGVLESAGRPSPVYVKDKLLEHGVVKDPETGCYLVAVHGAVNGFRARVDGHDVALSLGADLLLHDKTSATTWDLTGHRVRGRLNANLTPIAVSDEYWFSWKYVHPDTRVIDV
;
A
#
# COMPACT_ATOMS: atom_id res chain seq x y z
N MET A 1 -48.36 10.30 0.87
CA MET A 1 -47.70 9.36 1.79
C MET A 1 -46.76 8.39 1.06
N MET A 2 -47.22 7.60 0.08
CA MET A 2 -46.37 6.66 -0.69
C MET A 2 -45.15 7.32 -1.35
N LEU A 3 -45.34 8.42 -2.06
CA LEU A 3 -44.24 9.07 -2.78
C LEU A 3 -43.14 9.56 -1.83
N ALA A 4 -43.52 10.13 -0.68
CA ALA A 4 -42.57 10.55 0.36
C ALA A 4 -41.78 9.36 0.91
N LEU A 5 -42.43 8.21 1.14
CA LEU A 5 -41.75 6.98 1.56
C LEU A 5 -40.72 6.52 0.52
N LEU A 6 -41.06 6.55 -0.77
CA LEU A 6 -40.13 6.15 -1.84
C LEU A 6 -38.89 7.05 -1.89
N TYR A 7 -39.05 8.36 -1.71
CA TYR A 7 -37.92 9.27 -1.62
C TYR A 7 -37.06 9.03 -0.37
N VAL A 8 -37.67 8.69 0.77
CA VAL A 8 -36.93 8.32 1.99
C VAL A 8 -36.11 7.05 1.75
N LEU A 9 -36.72 6.01 1.15
CA LEU A 9 -36.01 4.78 0.78
C LEU A 9 -34.84 5.07 -0.19
N ALA A 10 -35.08 5.90 -1.20
CA ALA A 10 -34.06 6.29 -2.17
C ALA A 10 -32.89 7.05 -1.50
N LEU A 11 -33.20 8.00 -0.61
CA LEU A 11 -32.20 8.76 0.12
C LEU A 11 -31.35 7.85 1.03
N VAL A 12 -32.01 6.95 1.78
CA VAL A 12 -31.30 5.96 2.62
C VAL A 12 -30.42 5.06 1.77
N ALA A 13 -30.92 4.57 0.63
CA ALA A 13 -30.14 3.75 -0.29
C ALA A 13 -28.92 4.50 -0.84
N LEU A 14 -29.08 5.77 -1.22
CA LEU A 14 -27.98 6.61 -1.70
C LEU A 14 -26.91 6.83 -0.63
N VAL A 15 -27.33 7.13 0.60
CA VAL A 15 -26.42 7.26 1.75
C VAL A 15 -25.66 5.94 1.97
N VAL A 16 -26.37 4.82 2.13
CA VAL A 16 -25.74 3.51 2.34
C VAL A 16 -24.79 3.14 1.19
N SER A 17 -25.18 3.41 -0.06
CA SER A 17 -24.37 3.09 -1.25
C SER A 17 -23.05 3.89 -1.32
N THR A 18 -23.08 5.16 -0.91
CA THR A 18 -21.93 6.07 -0.93
C THR A 18 -21.07 5.99 0.33
N GLY A 19 -21.52 5.23 1.35
CA GLY A 19 -20.83 5.01 2.62
C GLY A 19 -19.42 4.50 2.52
N ALA A 20 -19.09 3.78 1.45
CA ALA A 20 -17.73 3.32 1.21
C ALA A 20 -16.72 4.47 1.25
N PHE A 21 -17.07 5.68 0.78
CA PHE A 21 -16.16 6.82 0.73
C PHE A 21 -16.21 7.73 1.95
N TYR A 22 -17.40 8.10 2.44
CA TYR A 22 -17.45 9.10 3.53
C TYR A 22 -17.11 8.49 4.89
N LEU A 23 -17.40 7.20 5.12
CA LEU A 23 -17.07 6.52 6.38
C LEU A 23 -15.55 6.48 6.64
N THR A 24 -14.76 6.43 5.57
CA THR A 24 -13.30 6.44 5.66
C THR A 24 -12.73 7.82 5.96
N LEU A 25 -13.45 8.88 5.56
CA LEU A 25 -13.03 10.27 5.74
C LEU A 25 -13.42 10.85 7.10
N ILE A 26 -14.42 10.28 7.77
CA ILE A 26 -14.86 10.71 9.11
C ILE A 26 -13.97 10.05 10.16
N PRO A 27 -13.09 10.80 10.86
CA PRO A 27 -12.14 10.20 11.79
C PRO A 27 -12.84 9.52 12.98
N ALA A 28 -13.97 10.06 13.43
CA ALA A 28 -14.75 9.52 14.54
C ALA A 28 -15.40 8.15 14.27
N PHE A 29 -15.56 7.76 13.00
CA PHE A 29 -16.26 6.54 12.64
C PHE A 29 -15.38 5.30 12.92
N PRO A 30 -15.80 4.28 13.70
CA PRO A 30 -14.88 3.22 14.10
C PRO A 30 -14.46 2.33 12.92
N ALA A 31 -13.19 1.89 12.92
CA ALA A 31 -12.63 1.10 11.82
C ALA A 31 -13.42 -0.19 11.52
N PRO A 32 -13.90 -0.98 12.50
CA PRO A 32 -14.65 -2.21 12.21
C PRO A 32 -15.95 -1.98 11.43
N TRP A 33 -16.53 -0.77 11.48
CA TRP A 33 -17.74 -0.49 10.71
C TRP A 33 -17.52 -0.46 9.19
N VAL A 34 -16.29 -0.21 8.71
CA VAL A 34 -16.01 -0.31 7.27
C VAL A 34 -16.15 -1.76 6.77
N TYR A 35 -15.87 -2.75 7.63
CA TYR A 35 -16.06 -4.16 7.34
C TYR A 35 -17.56 -4.55 7.35
N TYR A 36 -18.32 -4.09 8.35
CA TYR A 36 -19.75 -4.36 8.37
C TYR A 36 -20.47 -3.68 7.21
N HIS A 37 -20.10 -2.44 6.87
CA HIS A 37 -20.59 -1.76 5.67
C HIS A 37 -20.27 -2.55 4.40
N TYR A 38 -19.04 -3.04 4.25
CA TYR A 38 -18.64 -3.90 3.13
C TYR A 38 -19.61 -5.09 2.96
N ARG A 39 -19.95 -5.78 4.05
CA ARG A 39 -20.81 -6.98 4.04
C ARG A 39 -22.30 -6.63 3.80
N VAL A 40 -22.80 -5.59 4.46
CA VAL A 40 -24.24 -5.31 4.56
C VAL A 40 -24.73 -4.38 3.44
N ARG A 41 -23.88 -3.53 2.86
CA ARG A 41 -24.36 -2.50 1.92
C ARG A 41 -25.07 -3.08 0.70
N LYS A 42 -24.53 -4.14 0.08
CA LYS A 42 -25.09 -4.76 -1.12
C LYS A 42 -26.49 -5.32 -0.84
N PRO A 43 -26.68 -6.22 0.14
CA PRO A 43 -28.02 -6.74 0.44
C PRO A 43 -28.97 -5.64 0.93
N ALA A 44 -28.50 -4.67 1.72
CA ALA A 44 -29.34 -3.56 2.19
C ALA A 44 -29.90 -2.72 1.04
N VAL A 45 -29.05 -2.28 0.11
CA VAL A 45 -29.49 -1.44 -1.02
C VAL A 45 -30.40 -2.22 -1.98
N TRP A 46 -30.11 -3.51 -2.22
CA TRP A 46 -31.01 -4.36 -3.01
C TRP A 46 -32.36 -4.58 -2.33
N THR A 47 -32.39 -4.70 -1.01
CA THR A 47 -33.62 -4.83 -0.24
C THR A 47 -34.45 -3.56 -0.36
N LEU A 48 -33.84 -2.38 -0.22
CA LEU A 48 -34.50 -1.09 -0.40
C LEU A 48 -35.05 -0.92 -1.82
N PHE A 49 -34.28 -1.34 -2.83
CA PHE A 49 -34.72 -1.35 -4.23
C PHE A 49 -35.95 -2.25 -4.43
N ALA A 50 -35.89 -3.50 -3.94
CA ALA A 50 -36.99 -4.46 -4.06
C ALA A 50 -38.26 -3.97 -3.34
N VAL A 51 -38.12 -3.43 -2.13
CA VAL A 51 -39.24 -2.81 -1.40
C VAL A 51 -39.84 -1.64 -2.18
N GLY A 52 -39.01 -0.78 -2.77
CA GLY A 52 -39.47 0.32 -3.61
C GLY A 52 -40.29 -0.16 -4.81
N VAL A 53 -39.81 -1.18 -5.53
CA VAL A 53 -40.51 -1.79 -6.67
C VAL A 53 -41.83 -2.42 -6.22
N LEU A 54 -41.85 -3.15 -5.10
CA LEU A 54 -43.06 -3.77 -4.56
C LEU A 54 -44.11 -2.74 -4.14
N VAL A 55 -43.71 -1.64 -3.49
CA VAL A 55 -44.61 -0.54 -3.11
C VAL A 55 -45.26 0.10 -4.34
N VAL A 56 -44.47 0.36 -5.38
CA VAL A 56 -44.98 0.94 -6.64
C VAL A 56 -45.88 -0.05 -7.38
N GLY A 57 -45.48 -1.32 -7.46
CA GLY A 57 -46.28 -2.38 -8.09
C GLY A 57 -47.64 -2.56 -7.40
N TRP A 58 -47.66 -2.60 -6.07
CA TRP A 58 -48.89 -2.69 -5.29
C TRP A 58 -49.81 -1.48 -5.50
N ALA A 59 -49.24 -0.27 -5.54
CA ALA A 59 -50.01 0.94 -5.80
C ALA A 59 -50.58 0.97 -7.22
N ALA A 60 -49.80 0.54 -8.22
CA ALA A 60 -50.24 0.44 -9.61
C ALA A 60 -51.39 -0.55 -9.76
N LEU A 61 -51.30 -1.72 -9.10
CA LEU A 61 -52.38 -2.71 -9.07
C LEU A 61 -53.67 -2.17 -8.43
N ARG A 62 -53.55 -1.38 -7.35
CA ARG A 62 -54.72 -0.77 -6.70
C ARG A 62 -55.37 0.35 -7.50
N GLN A 63 -54.58 1.11 -8.25
CA GLN A 63 -55.05 2.26 -9.01
C GLN A 63 -55.41 1.92 -10.47
N GLY A 64 -55.03 0.74 -10.95
CA GLY A 64 -55.19 0.33 -12.35
C GLY A 64 -54.27 1.07 -13.33
N THR A 65 -53.39 1.95 -12.83
CA THR A 65 -52.47 2.78 -13.64
C THR A 65 -51.14 2.93 -12.92
N PHE A 66 -50.05 3.05 -13.69
CA PHE A 66 -48.73 3.27 -13.11
C PHE A 66 -48.58 4.72 -12.60
N PRO A 67 -48.15 4.93 -11.32
CA PRO A 67 -47.96 6.27 -10.79
C PRO A 67 -46.65 6.87 -11.33
N LEU A 68 -46.72 7.63 -12.42
CA LEU A 68 -45.55 8.22 -13.10
C LEU A 68 -44.60 9.00 -12.16
N ALA A 69 -45.14 9.65 -11.13
CA ALA A 69 -44.33 10.36 -10.13
C ALA A 69 -43.36 9.44 -9.35
N ALA A 70 -43.62 8.14 -9.30
CA ALA A 70 -42.74 7.15 -8.66
C ALA A 70 -41.51 6.80 -9.51
N LEU A 71 -41.45 7.21 -10.78
CA LEU A 71 -40.31 6.93 -11.65
C LEU A 71 -39.01 7.52 -11.10
N TRP A 72 -39.05 8.76 -10.62
CA TRP A 72 -37.87 9.45 -10.07
C TRP A 72 -37.24 8.75 -8.86
N PRO A 73 -37.97 8.45 -7.78
CA PRO A 73 -37.37 7.73 -6.66
C PRO A 73 -36.94 6.29 -7.03
N LEU A 74 -37.61 5.62 -7.98
CA LEU A 74 -37.14 4.33 -8.50
C LEU A 74 -35.82 4.46 -9.27
N LEU A 75 -35.65 5.52 -10.07
CA LEU A 75 -34.38 5.81 -10.74
C LEU A 75 -33.27 6.13 -9.74
N LEU A 76 -33.58 6.83 -8.64
CA LEU A 76 -32.61 7.08 -7.56
C LEU A 76 -32.23 5.78 -6.82
N LEU A 77 -33.18 4.87 -6.59
CA LEU A 77 -32.90 3.54 -6.04
C LEU A 77 -32.02 2.73 -7.00
N ALA A 78 -32.29 2.77 -8.31
CA ALA A 78 -31.44 2.14 -9.33
C ALA A 78 -30.04 2.77 -9.38
N LEU A 79 -29.93 4.09 -9.22
CA LEU A 79 -28.65 4.77 -9.13
C LEU A 79 -27.87 4.33 -7.88
N ALA A 80 -28.55 4.19 -6.73
CA ALA A 80 -27.95 3.70 -5.50
C ALA A 80 -27.42 2.26 -5.65
N THR A 81 -28.12 1.37 -6.38
CA THR A 81 -27.60 0.03 -6.65
C THR A 81 -26.33 0.11 -7.50
N VAL A 82 -26.30 0.94 -8.56
CA VAL A 82 -25.09 1.17 -9.37
C VAL A 82 -23.93 1.67 -8.52
N PHE A 83 -24.15 2.69 -7.68
CA PHE A 83 -23.14 3.24 -6.77
C PHE A 83 -22.60 2.19 -5.81
N THR A 84 -23.46 1.30 -5.30
CA THR A 84 -23.05 0.24 -4.38
C THR A 84 -21.98 -0.69 -4.96
N TYR A 85 -21.93 -0.85 -6.28
CA TYR A 85 -20.88 -1.61 -6.95
C TYR A 85 -19.72 -0.73 -7.42
N ARG A 86 -20.01 0.39 -8.07
CA ARG A 86 -19.00 1.23 -8.74
C ARG A 86 -18.16 2.07 -7.78
N LEU A 87 -18.69 2.42 -6.62
CA LEU A 87 -18.02 3.28 -5.64
C LEU A 87 -17.24 2.51 -4.58
N HIS A 88 -17.08 1.20 -4.74
CA HIS A 88 -16.21 0.46 -3.83
C HIS A 88 -14.74 0.65 -4.18
N GLN A 89 -13.92 0.88 -3.16
CA GLN A 89 -12.46 0.82 -3.23
C GLN A 89 -11.93 -0.39 -4.01
N GLU A 90 -12.47 -1.60 -3.82
CA GLU A 90 -11.99 -2.80 -4.56
C GLU A 90 -12.16 -2.67 -6.08
N VAL A 91 -13.14 -1.86 -6.53
CA VAL A 91 -13.46 -1.62 -7.94
C VAL A 91 -12.76 -0.37 -8.46
N VAL A 92 -12.62 0.66 -7.62
CA VAL A 92 -11.98 1.93 -7.95
C VAL A 92 -10.45 1.77 -8.00
N PHE A 93 -9.90 0.92 -7.14
CA PHE A 93 -8.48 0.59 -7.04
C PHE A 93 -8.32 -0.92 -7.21
N PRO A 94 -8.49 -1.44 -8.44
CA PRO A 94 -8.41 -2.87 -8.70
C PRO A 94 -6.98 -3.36 -8.49
N ALA A 95 -6.84 -4.34 -7.60
CA ALA A 95 -5.60 -5.10 -7.44
C ALA A 95 -5.31 -5.88 -8.73
N VAL A 96 -4.03 -6.05 -9.05
CA VAL A 96 -3.59 -6.93 -10.14
C VAL A 96 -3.20 -8.27 -9.57
N ASP A 97 -3.67 -9.33 -10.21
CA ASP A 97 -3.34 -10.70 -9.83
C ASP A 97 -2.47 -11.36 -10.88
N PHE A 98 -1.30 -11.80 -10.45
CA PHE A 98 -0.34 -12.62 -11.20
C PHE A 98 0.01 -12.00 -12.56
N PRO A 99 0.52 -10.75 -12.58
CA PRO A 99 0.88 -10.10 -13.84
C PRO A 99 2.00 -10.89 -14.54
N PRO A 100 2.02 -10.89 -15.88
CA PRO A 100 3.11 -11.52 -16.62
C PRO A 100 4.44 -10.82 -16.35
N MET A 101 5.52 -11.60 -16.37
CA MET A 101 6.89 -11.06 -16.37
C MET A 101 7.36 -10.89 -17.81
N ALA A 102 8.12 -9.83 -18.06
CA ALA A 102 8.63 -9.50 -19.38
C ALA A 102 9.60 -10.60 -19.88
N PRO A 103 9.44 -11.09 -21.13
CA PRO A 103 10.39 -12.03 -21.72
C PRO A 103 11.81 -11.43 -21.89
N ASP A 104 11.88 -10.12 -22.13
CA ASP A 104 13.12 -9.35 -22.22
C ASP A 104 12.93 -8.03 -21.45
N ALA A 105 13.35 -8.03 -20.19
CA ALA A 105 13.21 -6.88 -19.29
C ALA A 105 13.97 -5.65 -19.80
N LEU A 106 15.04 -5.81 -20.59
CA LEU A 106 15.84 -4.71 -21.10
C LEU A 106 15.14 -3.92 -22.22
N ARG A 107 14.04 -4.43 -22.77
CA ARG A 107 13.22 -3.76 -23.79
C ARG A 107 12.02 -3.01 -23.24
N LEU A 108 11.78 -3.08 -21.93
CA LEU A 108 10.68 -2.37 -21.31
C LEU A 108 10.89 -0.84 -21.43
N PRO A 109 9.80 -0.04 -21.46
CA PRO A 109 9.88 1.42 -21.55
C PRO A 109 10.26 2.06 -20.20
N LEU A 110 11.33 1.56 -19.57
CA LEU A 110 11.82 2.03 -18.27
C LEU A 110 13.00 3.00 -18.46
N HIS A 111 12.90 4.15 -17.80
CA HIS A 111 14.01 5.11 -17.70
C HIS A 111 14.93 4.75 -16.55
N ASP A 112 16.21 5.08 -16.68
CA ASP A 112 17.27 4.70 -15.74
C ASP A 112 17.02 5.18 -14.29
N ASP A 113 16.33 6.30 -14.11
CA ASP A 113 15.99 6.90 -12.82
C ASP A 113 14.70 6.33 -12.19
N MET A 114 13.92 5.54 -12.93
CA MET A 114 12.70 4.92 -12.40
C MET A 114 13.04 3.99 -11.26
N GLN A 115 12.32 4.11 -10.15
CA GLN A 115 12.50 3.24 -9.00
C GLN A 115 11.66 1.96 -9.17
N LEU A 116 12.23 0.82 -8.80
CA LEU A 116 11.57 -0.48 -8.76
C LEU A 116 11.62 -1.04 -7.34
N ALA A 117 10.51 -1.63 -6.90
CA ALA A 117 10.51 -2.51 -5.73
C ALA A 117 11.07 -3.87 -6.16
N LEU A 118 12.25 -4.23 -5.65
CA LEU A 118 12.86 -5.54 -5.82
C LEU A 118 12.50 -6.42 -4.62
N ILE A 119 11.93 -7.59 -4.89
CA ILE A 119 11.58 -8.59 -3.89
C ILE A 119 12.35 -9.86 -4.23
N GLU A 120 13.10 -10.35 -3.26
CA GLU A 120 13.77 -11.65 -3.32
C GLU A 120 13.16 -12.56 -2.27
N TYR A 121 12.44 -13.58 -2.73
CA TYR A 121 11.72 -14.46 -1.83
C TYR A 121 11.72 -15.89 -2.35
N GLN A 122 12.14 -16.83 -1.48
CA GLN A 122 12.24 -18.26 -1.78
C GLN A 122 13.00 -18.57 -3.08
N GLY A 123 14.10 -17.85 -3.33
CA GLY A 123 14.95 -18.05 -4.51
C GLY A 123 14.41 -17.44 -5.81
N VAL A 124 13.28 -16.74 -5.76
CA VAL A 124 12.73 -15.99 -6.89
C VAL A 124 12.97 -14.49 -6.67
N SER A 125 13.57 -13.84 -7.67
CA SER A 125 13.85 -12.40 -7.65
C SER A 125 13.00 -11.70 -8.71
N LYS A 126 12.16 -10.75 -8.28
CA LYS A 126 11.27 -9.98 -9.15
C LYS A 126 11.30 -8.49 -8.81
N ALA A 127 11.21 -7.66 -9.85
CA ALA A 127 11.19 -6.21 -9.73
C ALA A 127 9.92 -5.59 -10.34
N TYR A 128 9.36 -4.60 -9.65
CA TYR A 128 8.13 -3.92 -10.04
C TYR A 128 8.36 -2.40 -10.07
N PRO A 129 8.23 -1.73 -11.24
CA PRO A 129 8.26 -0.27 -11.32
C PRO A 129 7.30 0.35 -10.32
N LEU A 130 7.76 1.32 -9.54
CA LEU A 130 6.93 1.92 -8.50
C LEU A 130 5.70 2.60 -9.09
N ASP A 131 5.79 3.24 -10.26
CA ASP A 131 4.62 3.85 -10.92
C ASP A 131 3.51 2.83 -11.24
N TYR A 132 3.90 1.61 -11.63
CA TYR A 132 2.98 0.49 -11.83
C TYR A 132 2.30 0.07 -10.52
N VAL A 133 3.08 -0.10 -9.46
CA VAL A 133 2.56 -0.47 -8.12
C VAL A 133 1.67 0.63 -7.56
N ILE A 134 2.05 1.89 -7.74
CA ILE A 134 1.28 3.08 -7.33
C ILE A 134 -0.07 3.11 -8.04
N HIS A 135 -0.11 2.77 -9.33
CA HIS A 135 -1.35 2.74 -10.10
C HIS A 135 -2.35 1.72 -9.57
N HIS A 136 -1.86 0.53 -9.22
CA HIS A 136 -2.69 -0.61 -8.83
C HIS A 136 -2.93 -0.74 -7.34
N HIS A 137 -2.10 -0.09 -6.51
CA HIS A 137 -2.06 -0.19 -5.05
C HIS A 137 -1.75 -1.57 -4.48
N ILE A 138 -2.12 -2.65 -5.16
CA ILE A 138 -1.83 -4.02 -4.76
C ILE A 138 -1.49 -4.83 -6.01
N VAL A 139 -0.33 -5.46 -5.98
CA VAL A 139 0.09 -6.47 -6.96
C VAL A 139 0.26 -7.79 -6.21
N ASN A 140 -0.61 -8.76 -6.51
CA ASN A 140 -0.51 -10.12 -6.01
C ASN A 140 0.31 -10.94 -7.00
N ASP A 141 1.36 -11.62 -6.55
CA ASP A 141 2.22 -12.42 -7.42
C ASP A 141 2.72 -13.69 -6.73
N ARG A 142 3.26 -14.62 -7.52
CA ARG A 142 3.84 -15.89 -7.06
C ARG A 142 5.35 -15.82 -7.02
N PHE A 143 5.91 -16.32 -5.93
CA PHE A 143 7.35 -16.52 -5.72
C PHE A 143 7.55 -18.00 -5.41
N GLY A 144 7.64 -18.82 -6.46
CA GLY A 144 7.53 -20.27 -6.34
C GLY A 144 6.14 -20.67 -5.87
N GLU A 145 6.07 -21.41 -4.75
CA GLU A 145 4.82 -21.82 -4.11
C GLU A 145 4.21 -20.70 -3.25
N ALA A 146 4.98 -19.68 -2.89
CA ALA A 146 4.49 -18.58 -2.08
C ALA A 146 3.66 -17.58 -2.87
N THR A 147 2.65 -17.00 -2.22
CA THR A 147 1.89 -15.87 -2.75
C THR A 147 2.25 -14.61 -1.98
N VAL A 148 2.72 -13.59 -2.69
CA VAL A 148 3.13 -12.31 -2.13
C VAL A 148 2.17 -11.22 -2.59
N SER A 149 1.73 -10.37 -1.67
CA SER A 149 0.97 -9.16 -1.98
C SER A 149 1.84 -7.93 -1.75
N LEU A 150 2.31 -7.32 -2.84
CA LEU A 150 3.00 -6.03 -2.79
C LEU A 150 1.95 -4.91 -2.69
N THR A 151 1.92 -4.21 -1.56
CA THR A 151 0.91 -3.19 -1.25
C THR A 151 1.50 -1.79 -1.24
N TYR A 152 0.72 -0.79 -1.67
CA TYR A 152 1.09 0.62 -1.67
C TYR A 152 -0.03 1.53 -1.15
N CYS A 153 0.24 2.24 -0.04
CA CYS A 153 -0.64 3.28 0.48
C CYS A 153 -0.27 4.63 -0.15
N ALA A 154 -1.07 5.14 -1.09
CA ALA A 154 -0.77 6.41 -1.76
C ALA A 154 -0.77 7.64 -0.84
N MET A 155 -1.55 7.61 0.24
CA MET A 155 -1.53 8.68 1.24
C MET A 155 -0.26 8.68 2.08
N CYS A 156 0.29 7.49 2.34
CA CYS A 156 1.42 7.25 3.23
C CYS A 156 2.76 7.28 2.50
N ARG A 157 2.77 6.93 1.20
CA ARG A 157 3.94 6.55 0.39
C ARG A 157 4.59 5.22 0.81
N SER A 158 4.02 4.47 1.75
CA SER A 158 4.54 3.17 2.19
C SER A 158 4.29 2.06 1.16
N ILE A 159 5.34 1.29 0.90
CA ILE A 159 5.34 0.07 0.07
C ILE A 159 5.66 -1.11 0.98
N ILE A 160 4.82 -2.14 1.00
CA ILE A 160 4.99 -3.27 1.92
C ILE A 160 4.54 -4.56 1.24
N PRO A 161 5.47 -5.50 0.97
CA PRO A 161 5.12 -6.84 0.53
C PRO A 161 4.80 -7.73 1.74
N PHE A 162 3.69 -8.46 1.66
CA PHE A 162 3.29 -9.45 2.66
C PHE A 162 3.30 -10.86 2.06
N ASP A 163 3.76 -11.82 2.85
CA ASP A 163 3.48 -13.23 2.60
C ASP A 163 2.01 -13.51 2.94
N VAL A 164 1.25 -13.90 1.93
CA VAL A 164 -0.17 -14.20 2.03
C VAL A 164 -0.49 -15.60 1.52
N THR A 165 0.51 -16.48 1.45
CA THR A 165 0.37 -17.86 0.98
C THR A 165 -0.81 -18.57 1.65
N ASP A 166 -0.94 -18.41 2.97
CA ASP A 166 -1.97 -19.08 3.73
C ASP A 166 -3.37 -18.49 3.55
N ILE A 167 -3.51 -17.22 3.17
CA ILE A 167 -4.79 -16.49 3.13
C ILE A 167 -5.25 -16.11 1.70
N GLY A 168 -4.33 -16.19 0.74
CA GLY A 168 -4.51 -15.85 -0.67
C GLY A 168 -4.37 -14.35 -0.97
N PRO A 169 -4.56 -13.96 -2.25
CA PRO A 169 -4.41 -12.59 -2.73
C PRO A 169 -5.19 -11.55 -1.93
N LEU A 170 -4.58 -10.38 -1.74
CA LEU A 170 -5.21 -9.22 -1.11
C LEU A 170 -5.93 -8.33 -2.13
N PHE A 171 -6.82 -7.49 -1.63
CA PHE A 171 -7.45 -6.41 -2.38
C PHE A 171 -7.63 -5.17 -1.49
N VAL A 172 -7.88 -4.01 -2.11
CA VAL A 172 -8.12 -2.76 -1.38
C VAL A 172 -9.50 -2.84 -0.72
N GLY A 173 -9.52 -3.08 0.59
CA GLY A 173 -10.76 -3.23 1.35
C GLY A 173 -11.39 -1.87 1.69
N SER A 174 -10.59 -0.94 2.19
CA SER A 174 -11.05 0.39 2.62
C SER A 174 -9.86 1.31 2.93
N PHE A 175 -10.12 2.45 3.59
CA PHE A 175 -9.11 3.35 4.13
C PHE A 175 -9.54 3.80 5.53
N LYS A 176 -8.58 3.96 6.46
CA LYS A 176 -8.86 4.55 7.76
C LYS A 176 -7.60 5.17 8.33
N ASN A 177 -7.78 6.28 9.07
CA ASN A 177 -6.68 7.01 9.71
C ASN A 177 -5.57 7.40 8.72
N ALA A 178 -5.98 7.83 7.51
CA ALA A 178 -5.08 8.14 6.40
C ALA A 178 -4.15 6.99 5.93
N ASN A 179 -4.42 5.74 6.35
CA ASN A 179 -3.72 4.54 5.92
C ASN A 179 -4.66 3.55 5.21
N MET A 180 -4.08 2.74 4.33
CA MET A 180 -4.84 1.75 3.54
C MET A 180 -5.25 0.55 4.39
N ILE A 181 -6.49 0.09 4.20
CA ILE A 181 -6.96 -1.19 4.71
C ILE A 181 -6.96 -2.20 3.57
N VAL A 182 -6.17 -3.26 3.73
CA VAL A 182 -6.13 -4.40 2.81
C VAL A 182 -7.00 -5.52 3.36
N ALA A 183 -7.50 -6.38 2.48
CA ALA A 183 -8.32 -7.52 2.89
C ALA A 183 -8.02 -8.75 2.04
N ASP A 184 -8.07 -9.93 2.66
CA ASP A 184 -7.89 -11.20 1.94
C ASP A 184 -9.19 -11.61 1.25
N ARG A 185 -9.09 -12.28 0.09
CA ARG A 185 -10.30 -12.67 -0.66
C ARG A 185 -11.08 -13.83 -0.04
N ARG A 186 -10.43 -14.68 0.77
CA ARG A 186 -11.01 -15.94 1.26
C ARG A 186 -11.92 -15.72 2.48
N THR A 187 -11.37 -15.13 3.54
CA THR A 187 -12.03 -14.87 4.81
C THR A 187 -12.60 -13.45 4.88
N LYS A 188 -12.11 -12.54 4.02
CA LYS A 188 -12.45 -11.11 4.02
C LYS A 188 -12.07 -10.43 5.34
N THR A 189 -11.01 -10.89 6.00
CA THR A 189 -10.44 -10.21 7.17
C THR A 189 -9.78 -8.91 6.71
N PHE A 190 -10.00 -7.83 7.43
CA PHE A 190 -9.46 -6.51 7.12
C PHE A 190 -8.21 -6.27 7.98
N PHE A 191 -7.14 -5.78 7.36
CA PHE A 191 -5.85 -5.48 7.98
C PHE A 191 -5.46 -4.04 7.71
N GLN A 192 -4.91 -3.36 8.71
CA GLN A 192 -4.32 -2.03 8.51
C GLN A 192 -2.92 -2.20 7.91
N GLN A 193 -2.67 -1.65 6.72
CA GLN A 193 -1.40 -1.84 6.01
C GLN A 193 -0.20 -1.33 6.80
N GLY A 194 -0.33 -0.22 7.53
CA GLY A 194 0.76 0.35 8.32
C GLY A 194 1.13 -0.45 9.58
N THR A 195 0.16 -1.11 10.24
CA THR A 195 0.42 -1.86 11.49
C THR A 195 0.50 -3.37 11.29
N PHE A 196 0.23 -3.84 10.08
CA PHE A 196 0.16 -5.26 9.65
C PHE A 196 -0.95 -6.06 10.33
N SER A 197 -1.65 -5.46 11.29
CA SER A 197 -2.57 -6.15 12.19
C SER A 197 -3.97 -6.17 11.63
N SER A 198 -4.69 -7.27 11.86
CA SER A 198 -6.10 -7.36 11.55
C SER A 198 -6.90 -6.41 12.43
N ILE A 199 -7.83 -5.71 11.79
CA ILE A 199 -8.79 -4.80 12.43
C ILE A 199 -10.03 -5.60 12.84
N VAL A 200 -10.50 -6.48 11.95
CA VAL A 200 -11.77 -7.22 12.10
C VAL A 200 -11.86 -8.34 11.06
N GLY A 201 -12.49 -9.45 11.43
CA GLY A 201 -12.79 -10.57 10.54
C GLY A 201 -12.48 -11.92 11.19
N PRO A 202 -12.71 -13.04 10.47
CA PRO A 202 -12.52 -14.37 11.01
C PRO A 202 -11.11 -14.69 11.49
N LEU A 203 -10.09 -14.04 10.93
CA LEU A 203 -8.70 -14.23 11.35
C LEU A 203 -8.29 -13.28 12.49
N HIS A 204 -9.17 -12.42 13.01
CA HIS A 204 -8.77 -11.49 14.07
C HIS A 204 -8.70 -12.18 15.45
N PRO A 205 -7.61 -12.00 16.23
CA PRO A 205 -6.40 -11.23 15.93
C PRO A 205 -5.38 -12.01 15.07
N HIS A 206 -4.73 -11.32 14.14
CA HIS A 206 -3.66 -11.85 13.26
C HIS A 206 -2.82 -10.70 12.72
N THR A 207 -1.53 -10.95 12.50
CA THR A 207 -0.58 -9.98 11.97
C THR A 207 0.02 -10.55 10.70
N LEU A 208 -0.01 -9.78 9.61
CA LEU A 208 0.60 -10.16 8.34
C LEU A 208 2.11 -10.22 8.47
N ASN A 209 2.72 -11.21 7.83
CA ASN A 209 4.16 -11.35 7.79
C ASN A 209 4.73 -10.51 6.63
N MET A 210 5.49 -9.47 6.97
CA MET A 210 6.17 -8.64 5.97
C MET A 210 7.37 -9.39 5.38
N ILE A 211 7.58 -9.25 4.08
CA ILE A 211 8.76 -9.73 3.38
C ILE A 211 9.73 -8.55 3.21
N SER A 212 11.02 -8.81 3.43
CA SER A 212 12.05 -7.80 3.15
C SER A 212 12.10 -7.50 1.66
N PHE A 213 12.29 -6.24 1.31
CA PHE A 213 12.37 -5.78 -0.06
C PHE A 213 13.30 -4.59 -0.14
N GLN A 214 13.72 -4.26 -1.36
CA GLN A 214 14.57 -3.12 -1.63
C GLN A 214 13.94 -2.23 -2.68
N ILE A 215 14.32 -0.97 -2.68
CA ILE A 215 14.05 -0.05 -3.78
C ILE A 215 15.36 0.23 -4.48
N LEU A 216 15.41 0.00 -5.78
CA LEU A 216 16.57 0.28 -6.62
C LEU A 216 16.13 1.06 -7.85
N SER A 217 17.02 1.87 -8.43
CA SER A 217 16.74 2.48 -9.74
C SER A 217 16.79 1.42 -10.84
N TRP A 218 16.15 1.67 -11.98
CA TRP A 218 16.27 0.78 -13.12
C TRP A 218 17.74 0.63 -13.52
N ALA A 219 18.51 1.74 -13.54
CA ALA A 219 19.94 1.72 -13.82
C ALA A 219 20.72 0.72 -12.96
N ASP A 220 20.34 0.57 -11.69
CA ASP A 220 20.95 -0.38 -10.77
C ASP A 220 20.48 -1.81 -11.04
N VAL A 221 19.18 -2.01 -11.25
CA VAL A 221 18.58 -3.33 -11.48
C VAL A 221 19.17 -4.02 -12.72
N LYS A 222 19.41 -3.30 -13.82
CA LYS A 222 20.02 -3.87 -15.06
C LYS A 222 21.47 -4.34 -14.88
N GLN A 223 22.12 -3.97 -13.78
CA GLN A 223 23.49 -4.38 -13.47
C GLN A 223 23.55 -5.61 -12.55
N LEU A 224 22.40 -6.07 -12.03
CA LEU A 224 22.34 -7.24 -11.16
C LEU A 224 22.55 -8.53 -11.96
N GLU A 225 23.24 -9.48 -11.34
CA GLU A 225 23.52 -10.79 -11.92
C GLU A 225 23.16 -11.91 -10.93
N PRO A 226 22.14 -12.75 -11.21
CA PRO A 226 21.29 -12.72 -12.40
C PRO A 226 20.32 -11.52 -12.42
N LEU A 227 19.97 -11.06 -13.62
CA LEU A 227 18.92 -10.04 -13.81
C LEU A 227 17.58 -10.53 -13.23
N PRO A 228 16.92 -9.78 -12.34
CA PRO A 228 15.62 -10.18 -11.81
C PRO A 228 14.54 -10.15 -12.89
N GLN A 229 13.49 -10.93 -12.70
CA GLN A 229 12.31 -10.85 -13.57
C GLN A 229 11.62 -9.51 -13.35
N VAL A 230 11.29 -8.79 -14.42
CA VAL A 230 10.59 -7.51 -14.32
C VAL A 230 9.17 -7.68 -14.83
N VAL A 231 8.19 -7.14 -14.10
CA VAL A 231 6.78 -7.17 -14.55
C VAL A 231 6.65 -6.52 -15.93
N ASP A 232 5.87 -7.15 -16.81
CA ASP A 232 5.63 -6.64 -18.16
C ASP A 232 4.71 -5.42 -18.12
N VAL A 233 5.21 -4.28 -18.61
CA VAL A 233 4.55 -2.97 -18.52
C VAL A 233 4.64 -2.20 -19.82
N THR A 234 3.61 -1.42 -20.11
CA THR A 234 3.57 -0.47 -21.21
C THR A 234 3.69 0.97 -20.71
N GLU A 235 3.94 1.93 -21.60
CA GLU A 235 3.95 3.36 -21.25
C GLU A 235 2.66 3.82 -20.54
N LYS A 236 1.52 3.20 -20.88
CA LYS A 236 0.23 3.51 -20.26
C LYS A 236 0.19 3.11 -18.78
N ASP A 237 0.89 2.04 -18.42
CA ASP A 237 0.92 1.52 -17.05
C ASP A 237 1.85 2.35 -16.15
N LEU A 238 2.80 3.08 -16.75
CA LEU A 238 3.77 3.95 -16.09
C LEU A 238 3.29 5.40 -15.97
N ARG A 239 2.05 5.70 -16.37
CA ARG A 239 1.50 7.06 -16.27
C ARG A 239 1.36 7.49 -14.81
N PRO A 240 1.51 8.80 -14.50
CA PRO A 240 1.25 9.31 -13.16
C PRO A 240 -0.16 8.95 -12.67
N PHE A 241 -0.25 8.52 -11.42
CA PHE A 241 -1.54 8.22 -10.80
C PHE A 241 -2.38 9.50 -10.63
N GLU A 242 -3.65 9.42 -11.05
CA GLU A 242 -4.64 10.48 -10.89
C GLU A 242 -5.96 9.94 -10.33
N LEU A 243 -6.59 10.74 -9.47
CA LEU A 243 -7.96 10.50 -9.04
C LEU A 243 -8.95 10.95 -10.15
N PRO A 244 -10.20 10.46 -10.15
CA PRO A 244 -11.21 10.81 -11.16
C PRO A 244 -11.46 12.33 -11.32
N ILE A 245 -11.21 13.11 -10.27
CA ILE A 245 -11.25 14.57 -10.34
C ILE A 245 -9.82 15.06 -10.54
N HIS A 246 -9.51 15.48 -11.78
CA HIS A 246 -8.18 15.94 -12.17
C HIS A 246 -7.64 17.03 -11.23
N GLY A 247 -6.37 16.91 -10.87
CA GLY A 247 -5.65 17.87 -10.02
C GLY A 247 -5.96 17.82 -8.52
N VAL A 248 -7.05 17.17 -8.08
CA VAL A 248 -7.37 17.04 -6.64
C VAL A 248 -6.28 16.29 -5.91
N TRP A 249 -5.80 15.18 -6.48
CA TRP A 249 -4.71 14.40 -5.90
C TRP A 249 -3.43 15.22 -5.72
N ARG A 250 -3.03 15.95 -6.76
CA ARG A 250 -1.86 16.84 -6.74
C ARG A 250 -2.00 17.92 -5.65
N ARG A 251 -3.19 18.53 -5.50
CA ARG A 251 -3.45 19.54 -4.45
C ARG A 251 -3.37 18.94 -3.04
N ILE A 252 -3.90 17.74 -2.84
CA ILE A 252 -3.80 17.03 -1.55
C ILE A 252 -2.34 16.77 -1.21
N LEU A 253 -1.57 16.22 -2.15
CA LEU A 253 -0.15 15.92 -1.96
C LEU A 253 0.73 17.16 -1.76
N ALA A 254 0.39 18.29 -2.38
CA ALA A 254 1.09 19.56 -2.17
C ALA A 254 0.74 20.25 -0.85
N SER A 255 -0.25 19.76 -0.10
CA SER A 255 -0.70 20.35 1.16
C SER A 255 -0.15 19.63 2.39
N GLN A 256 -0.44 20.14 3.59
CA GLN A 256 -0.24 19.43 4.86
C GLN A 256 -1.49 18.64 5.30
N ALA A 257 -2.52 18.56 4.46
CA ALA A 257 -3.76 17.89 4.81
C ALA A 257 -3.57 16.36 4.89
N THR A 258 -4.06 15.77 5.96
CA THR A 258 -4.10 14.31 6.19
C THR A 258 -5.56 13.85 6.33
N PRO A 259 -6.32 13.74 5.22
CA PRO A 259 -7.73 13.35 5.25
C PRO A 259 -7.94 12.02 5.98
N GLY A 260 -8.96 11.96 6.83
CA GLY A 260 -9.28 10.77 7.63
C GLY A 260 -8.52 10.67 8.97
N LEU A 261 -7.53 11.55 9.23
CA LEU A 261 -6.84 11.63 10.52
C LEU A 261 -7.42 12.77 11.38
N ARG A 262 -7.65 12.53 12.68
CA ARG A 262 -8.11 13.56 13.63
C ARG A 262 -7.06 14.64 13.78
N ARG A 263 -7.47 15.84 14.22
CA ARG A 263 -6.53 16.94 14.49
C ARG A 263 -5.62 16.64 15.69
N GLU A 264 -6.15 15.98 16.72
CA GLU A 264 -5.43 15.58 17.93
C GLU A 264 -4.37 14.50 17.67
N ASP A 265 -4.60 13.63 16.69
CA ASP A 265 -3.68 12.55 16.30
C ASP A 265 -2.56 13.02 15.34
N ARG A 266 -2.56 14.31 14.96
CA ARG A 266 -1.55 14.86 14.05
C ARG A 266 -0.35 15.35 14.82
N ASP A 267 0.78 14.67 14.63
CA ASP A 267 2.07 15.21 15.02
C ASP A 267 2.40 16.47 14.19
N GLN A 268 2.93 17.50 14.87
CA GLN A 268 3.31 18.78 14.27
C GLN A 268 4.80 19.10 14.47
N SER A 269 5.60 18.13 14.95
CA SER A 269 7.04 18.32 15.14
C SER A 269 7.78 18.51 13.81
N MET A 270 7.20 18.00 12.71
CA MET A 270 7.71 18.16 11.35
C MET A 270 6.55 18.28 10.34
N PRO A 271 6.79 18.81 9.13
CA PRO A 271 5.80 18.76 8.05
C PRO A 271 5.31 17.33 7.81
N ALA A 272 4.00 17.16 7.64
CA ALA A 272 3.31 15.88 7.55
C ALA A 272 3.92 14.98 6.47
N ARG A 273 4.25 15.57 5.32
CA ARG A 273 4.80 14.88 4.14
C ARG A 273 6.32 14.92 4.03
N THR A 274 7.02 15.20 5.13
CA THR A 274 8.48 14.97 5.19
C THR A 274 8.74 13.50 4.89
N ARG A 275 9.63 13.20 3.94
CA ARG A 275 10.01 11.82 3.63
C ARG A 275 10.96 11.32 4.70
N VAL A 276 10.63 10.17 5.26
CA VAL A 276 11.41 9.53 6.30
C VAL A 276 11.67 8.08 5.95
N VAL A 277 12.79 7.55 6.44
CA VAL A 277 13.12 6.13 6.37
C VAL A 277 13.10 5.58 7.77
N GLY A 278 12.18 4.66 8.05
CA GLY A 278 12.02 4.04 9.35
C GLY A 278 12.51 2.59 9.35
N VAL A 279 13.16 2.16 10.44
CA VAL A 279 13.65 0.79 10.59
C VAL A 279 12.60 -0.06 11.30
N LEU A 280 12.09 -1.10 10.64
CA LEU A 280 10.99 -1.91 11.15
C LEU A 280 11.46 -3.04 12.09
N GLU A 281 12.73 -3.45 12.01
CA GLU A 281 13.32 -4.50 12.86
C GLU A 281 13.98 -3.94 14.12
N SER A 282 13.22 -3.23 14.95
CA SER A 282 13.71 -2.71 16.25
C SER A 282 13.42 -3.71 17.37
N ALA A 283 14.44 -4.45 17.82
CA ALA A 283 14.34 -5.58 18.77
C ALA A 283 13.77 -5.17 20.15
N GLY A 284 12.45 -5.02 20.25
CA GLY A 284 11.75 -4.60 21.48
C GLY A 284 11.99 -3.14 21.87
N ARG A 285 12.58 -2.33 20.98
CA ARG A 285 12.81 -0.89 21.15
C ARG A 285 11.87 -0.11 20.22
N PRO A 286 11.62 1.18 20.49
CA PRO A 286 10.96 2.02 19.51
C PRO A 286 11.69 1.99 18.17
N SER A 287 10.96 1.91 17.07
CA SER A 287 11.53 1.93 15.72
C SER A 287 12.18 3.30 15.46
N PRO A 288 13.50 3.38 15.20
CA PRO A 288 14.14 4.64 14.86
C PRO A 288 13.75 5.07 13.45
N VAL A 289 13.88 6.38 13.20
CA VAL A 289 13.51 6.99 11.93
C VAL A 289 14.45 8.12 11.56
N TYR A 290 14.66 8.27 10.26
CA TYR A 290 15.66 9.16 9.69
C TYR A 290 15.00 10.06 8.65
N VAL A 291 15.42 11.32 8.58
CA VAL A 291 14.99 12.21 7.49
C VAL A 291 15.70 11.75 6.21
N LYS A 292 14.91 11.41 5.19
CA LYS A 292 15.45 10.77 3.99
C LYS A 292 16.49 11.62 3.28
N ASP A 293 16.27 12.93 3.16
CA ASP A 293 17.19 13.84 2.48
C ASP A 293 18.58 13.84 3.14
N LYS A 294 18.65 13.75 4.48
CA LYS A 294 19.92 13.64 5.20
C LYS A 294 20.65 12.32 4.91
N LEU A 295 19.92 11.21 4.76
CA LEU A 295 20.53 9.94 4.35
C LEU A 295 21.07 10.01 2.92
N LEU A 296 20.36 10.68 2.01
CA LEU A 296 20.81 10.88 0.63
C LEU A 296 22.10 11.72 0.57
N GLU A 297 22.25 12.73 1.44
CA GLU A 297 23.46 13.55 1.54
C GLU A 297 24.68 12.75 2.04
N HIS A 298 24.49 11.83 2.99
CA HIS A 298 25.58 11.06 3.59
C HIS A 298 25.97 9.80 2.81
N GLY A 299 25.06 9.23 2.02
CA GLY A 299 25.30 8.02 1.22
C GLY A 299 25.27 6.73 2.05
N VAL A 300 26.16 6.54 3.02
CA VAL A 300 26.18 5.33 3.88
C VAL A 300 26.24 5.73 5.35
N VAL A 301 25.20 5.39 6.10
CA VAL A 301 25.06 5.70 7.52
C VAL A 301 24.99 4.42 8.34
N LYS A 302 25.79 4.31 9.40
CA LYS A 302 25.66 3.26 10.41
C LYS A 302 24.79 3.77 11.55
N ASP A 303 23.69 3.11 11.83
CA ASP A 303 22.88 3.39 13.00
C ASP A 303 23.56 2.86 14.27
N PRO A 304 23.93 3.72 15.25
CA PRO A 304 24.48 3.26 16.51
C PRO A 304 23.48 2.49 17.38
N GLU A 305 22.17 2.67 17.20
CA GLU A 305 21.15 2.08 18.09
C GLU A 305 20.75 0.67 17.68
N THR A 306 20.49 0.44 16.40
CA THR A 306 20.14 -0.89 15.85
C THR A 306 21.36 -1.66 15.35
N GLY A 307 22.47 -0.97 15.08
CA GLY A 307 23.63 -1.58 14.43
C GLY A 307 23.35 -1.97 12.99
N CYS A 308 22.41 -1.33 12.28
CA CYS A 308 22.24 -1.50 10.85
C CYS A 308 22.99 -0.44 10.04
N TYR A 309 23.19 -0.69 8.75
CA TYR A 309 23.60 0.29 7.77
C TYR A 309 22.41 0.71 6.93
N LEU A 310 22.26 2.02 6.71
CA LEU A 310 21.35 2.60 5.73
C LEU A 310 22.19 3.10 4.56
N VAL A 311 21.96 2.54 3.38
CA VAL A 311 22.70 2.84 2.15
C VAL A 311 21.76 3.55 1.20
N ALA A 312 22.08 4.81 0.90
CA ALA A 312 21.41 5.66 -0.05
C ALA A 312 22.11 5.59 -1.42
N VAL A 313 21.36 5.18 -2.45
CA VAL A 313 21.82 5.10 -3.84
C VAL A 313 20.69 5.56 -4.76
N HIS A 314 20.98 6.45 -5.71
CA HIS A 314 20.03 6.94 -6.72
C HIS A 314 18.62 7.29 -6.16
N GLY A 315 18.58 7.99 -5.02
CA GLY A 315 17.34 8.44 -4.39
C GLY A 315 16.55 7.35 -3.64
N ALA A 316 17.05 6.12 -3.60
CA ALA A 316 16.54 5.03 -2.78
C ALA A 316 17.40 4.85 -1.52
N VAL A 317 16.83 4.24 -0.48
CA VAL A 317 17.55 3.91 0.76
C VAL A 317 17.22 2.47 1.12
N ASN A 318 18.25 1.63 1.24
CA ASN A 318 18.11 0.23 1.63
C ASN A 318 18.90 -0.03 2.91
N GLY A 319 18.42 -0.97 3.74
CA GLY A 319 19.04 -1.28 5.02
C GLY A 319 19.72 -2.66 5.03
N PHE A 320 20.86 -2.78 5.71
CA PHE A 320 21.58 -4.03 5.91
C PHE A 320 22.02 -4.21 7.37
N ARG A 321 22.10 -5.44 7.86
CA ARG A 321 22.70 -5.72 9.18
C ARG A 321 24.21 -5.41 9.14
N ALA A 322 24.76 -4.82 10.20
CA ALA A 322 26.21 -4.57 10.29
C ALA A 322 27.05 -5.81 10.64
N ARG A 323 26.44 -7.00 10.69
CA ARG A 323 27.14 -8.24 11.03
C ARG A 323 26.84 -9.32 10.01
N VAL A 324 27.88 -9.98 9.52
CA VAL A 324 27.84 -11.06 8.52
C VAL A 324 28.68 -12.22 9.05
N ASP A 325 28.13 -13.44 9.12
CA ASP A 325 28.82 -14.63 9.65
C ASP A 325 29.50 -14.41 11.03
N GLY A 326 28.89 -13.58 11.88
CA GLY A 326 29.47 -13.27 13.19
C GLY A 326 30.59 -12.22 13.17
N HIS A 327 30.92 -11.63 12.02
CA HIS A 327 31.89 -10.54 11.87
C HIS A 327 31.20 -9.19 11.68
N ASP A 328 31.64 -8.17 12.40
CA ASP A 328 31.21 -6.80 12.14
C ASP A 328 31.81 -6.32 10.81
N VAL A 329 30.96 -5.72 9.96
CA VAL A 329 31.38 -5.13 8.69
C VAL A 329 31.47 -3.62 8.81
N ALA A 330 32.44 -3.04 8.11
CA ALA A 330 32.62 -1.59 7.97
C ALA A 330 32.24 -1.18 6.54
N LEU A 331 30.93 -1.08 6.28
CA LEU A 331 30.41 -0.84 4.94
C LEU A 331 30.70 0.58 4.42
N SER A 332 30.99 0.64 3.13
CA SER A 332 31.07 1.87 2.33
C SER A 332 30.63 1.58 0.90
N LEU A 333 30.10 2.57 0.20
CA LEU A 333 29.72 2.46 -1.20
C LEU A 333 30.89 2.91 -2.08
N GLY A 334 31.30 2.06 -3.03
CA GLY A 334 32.33 2.39 -4.01
C GLY A 334 31.76 3.12 -5.23
N ALA A 335 32.64 3.75 -6.01
CA ALA A 335 32.26 4.37 -7.29
C ALA A 335 31.82 3.34 -8.35
N ASP A 336 32.11 2.07 -8.12
CA ASP A 336 31.66 0.91 -8.89
C ASP A 336 30.26 0.41 -8.50
N LEU A 337 29.55 1.15 -7.62
CA LEU A 337 28.24 0.79 -7.07
C LEU A 337 28.22 -0.54 -6.30
N LEU A 338 29.39 -1.00 -5.85
CA LEU A 338 29.49 -2.13 -4.92
C LEU A 338 29.56 -1.64 -3.47
N LEU A 339 29.03 -2.45 -2.57
CA LEU A 339 29.20 -2.29 -1.13
C LEU A 339 30.51 -2.95 -0.72
N HIS A 340 31.45 -2.19 -0.16
CA HIS A 340 32.76 -2.66 0.28
C HIS A 340 32.84 -2.70 1.80
N ASP A 341 33.28 -3.82 2.35
CA ASP A 341 33.74 -3.90 3.74
C ASP A 341 35.23 -3.55 3.83
N LYS A 342 35.53 -2.45 4.53
CA LYS A 342 36.89 -1.95 4.75
C LYS A 342 37.78 -2.92 5.54
N THR A 343 37.19 -3.88 6.26
CA THR A 343 37.92 -4.81 7.13
C THR A 343 38.34 -6.08 6.40
N SER A 344 37.40 -6.73 5.70
CA SER A 344 37.63 -8.02 5.03
C SER A 344 37.97 -7.91 3.54
N ALA A 345 37.86 -6.71 2.97
CA ALA A 345 37.91 -6.47 1.51
C ALA A 345 36.87 -7.30 0.73
N THR A 346 35.78 -7.69 1.41
CA THR A 346 34.62 -8.33 0.78
C THR A 346 33.74 -7.26 0.13
N THR A 347 33.24 -7.57 -1.06
CA THR A 347 32.34 -6.70 -1.81
C THR A 347 31.02 -7.41 -2.10
N TRP A 348 29.93 -6.68 -1.97
CA TRP A 348 28.58 -7.11 -2.34
C TRP A 348 28.00 -6.16 -3.39
N ASP A 349 27.04 -6.64 -4.17
CA ASP A 349 26.22 -5.76 -4.99
C ASP A 349 25.22 -4.96 -4.13
N LEU A 350 24.36 -4.19 -4.78
CA LEU A 350 23.36 -3.36 -4.10
C LEU A 350 22.22 -4.16 -3.46
N THR A 351 22.06 -5.46 -3.77
CA THR A 351 21.09 -6.34 -3.07
C THR A 351 21.72 -7.00 -1.85
N GLY A 352 23.04 -6.90 -1.72
CA GLY A 352 23.78 -7.55 -0.65
C GLY A 352 24.27 -8.94 -1.03
N HIS A 353 24.16 -9.35 -2.30
CA HIS A 353 24.77 -10.58 -2.77
C HIS A 353 26.28 -10.43 -2.92
N ARG A 354 27.01 -11.43 -2.44
CA ARG A 354 28.46 -11.41 -2.43
C ARG A 354 29.00 -11.50 -3.85
N VAL A 355 29.88 -10.56 -4.20
CA VAL A 355 30.62 -10.57 -5.46
C VAL A 355 31.98 -11.23 -5.28
N ARG A 356 32.80 -10.76 -4.33
CA ARG A 356 34.16 -11.27 -4.09
C ARG A 356 34.68 -10.93 -2.70
N GLY A 357 35.82 -11.52 -2.32
CA GLY A 357 36.56 -11.23 -1.09
C GLY A 357 36.51 -12.35 -0.05
N ARG A 358 36.92 -12.04 1.18
CA ARG A 358 37.27 -13.04 2.21
C ARG A 358 36.07 -13.68 2.91
N LEU A 359 35.03 -12.91 3.22
CA LEU A 359 33.81 -13.45 3.83
C LEU A 359 33.04 -14.22 2.77
N ASN A 360 32.42 -15.34 3.14
CA ASN A 360 31.68 -16.22 2.23
C ASN A 360 30.18 -16.20 2.53
N ALA A 361 29.61 -15.00 2.71
CA ALA A 361 28.19 -14.80 2.96
C ALA A 361 27.70 -13.49 2.35
N ASN A 362 26.40 -13.44 2.11
CA ASN A 362 25.67 -12.25 1.68
C ASN A 362 25.44 -11.31 2.86
N LEU A 363 25.27 -10.01 2.58
CA LEU A 363 24.65 -9.10 3.54
C LEU A 363 23.21 -9.54 3.79
N THR A 364 22.73 -9.36 5.02
CA THR A 364 21.32 -9.57 5.35
C THR A 364 20.58 -8.25 5.23
N PRO A 365 19.67 -8.08 4.26
CA PRO A 365 18.81 -6.90 4.21
C PRO A 365 17.93 -6.81 5.45
N ILE A 366 17.60 -5.59 5.87
CA ILE A 366 16.61 -5.34 6.92
C ILE A 366 15.39 -4.62 6.34
N ALA A 367 14.23 -4.86 6.92
CA ALA A 367 13.02 -4.16 6.52
C ALA A 367 13.07 -2.67 6.92
N VAL A 368 12.96 -1.79 5.91
CA VAL A 368 12.81 -0.35 6.08
C VAL A 368 11.52 0.14 5.42
N SER A 369 10.95 1.22 5.95
CA SER A 369 9.79 1.91 5.35
C SER A 369 10.22 3.28 4.83
N ASP A 370 10.04 3.54 3.54
CA ASP A 370 10.14 4.89 2.94
C ASP A 370 8.73 5.48 2.85
N GLU A 371 8.40 6.35 3.81
CA GLU A 371 7.05 6.90 3.90
C GLU A 371 7.03 8.34 4.43
N TYR A 372 5.83 8.91 4.54
CA TYR A 372 5.65 10.25 5.08
C TYR A 372 5.61 10.24 6.61
N TRP A 373 6.20 11.29 7.21
CA TRP A 373 6.29 11.48 8.66
C TRP A 373 4.96 11.27 9.40
N PHE A 374 3.86 11.84 8.90
CA PHE A 374 2.57 11.73 9.58
C PHE A 374 2.09 10.28 9.70
N SER A 375 2.38 9.45 8.70
CA SER A 375 1.98 8.04 8.65
C SER A 375 2.85 7.24 9.61
N TRP A 376 4.16 7.39 9.49
CA TRP A 376 5.14 6.73 10.36
C TRP A 376 4.88 7.05 11.84
N LYS A 377 4.75 8.33 12.19
CA LYS A 377 4.54 8.77 13.59
C LYS A 377 3.20 8.29 14.16
N TYR A 378 2.18 8.16 13.33
CA TYR A 378 0.89 7.62 13.76
C TYR A 378 0.98 6.12 14.11
N VAL A 379 1.72 5.35 13.32
CA VAL A 379 1.93 3.90 13.55
C VAL A 379 2.94 3.65 14.68
N HIS A 380 3.97 4.48 14.77
CA HIS A 380 5.08 4.37 15.73
C HIS A 380 5.13 5.62 16.63
N PRO A 381 4.18 5.80 17.56
CA PRO A 381 4.08 7.00 18.38
C PRO A 381 5.35 7.24 19.23
N ASP A 382 6.03 6.18 19.65
CA ASP A 382 7.25 6.26 20.45
C ASP A 382 8.54 6.36 19.61
N THR A 383 8.42 6.46 18.29
CA THR A 383 9.57 6.56 17.37
C THR A 383 10.49 7.71 17.75
N ARG A 384 11.80 7.48 17.58
CA ARG A 384 12.86 8.47 17.80
C ARG A 384 13.45 8.88 16.46
N VAL A 385 13.42 10.18 16.20
CA VAL A 385 14.12 10.77 15.06
C VAL A 385 15.61 10.79 15.37
N ILE A 386 16.40 10.12 14.54
CA ILE A 386 17.86 10.07 14.66
C ILE A 386 18.46 11.10 13.70
N ASP A 387 19.38 11.89 14.23
CA ASP A 387 20.17 12.81 13.43
C ASP A 387 21.41 12.08 12.88
N VAL A 388 21.73 12.31 11.61
CA VAL A 388 22.77 11.58 10.87
C VAL A 388 23.82 12.51 10.33
#